data_AF-A0A5C3M011-F1
#
_entry.id   AF-A0A5C3M011-F1
#
_cell.length_a   1.000
_cell.length_b   1.000
_cell.length_c   1.000
_cell.angle_alpha   90.00
_cell.angle_beta   90.00
_cell.angle_gamma   90.00
#
_symmetry.space_group_name_H-M   'P 1'
#
loop_
_entity.id
_entity.type
_entity.pdbx_description
1 polymer ?
#
loop_
_entity_poly.entity_id
_entity_poly.type
_entity_poly.pdbx_seq_one_letter_code
_entity_poly.pdbx_strand_id
1 'polypeptide(L)'
;MRVAFILLRAVQPCPSVASRLGVRFGARFPSYNASRIFINRNYTTTHADIYAEANKKLLSLVEEENYEQADQIRKALVEQEAEISPDIAYEKPAISALDFDISQESVAQFTVWLQLFPHREHPNAAALSGRPFRDMRRTLLESGSPAKLRPFVMRFGIIAASKGYVRAVYLSVVRAAIPFGSLKSLYGPAFLRDMETAATEYEKKYRPENIEAVTAWCREAAVEVCCQAGWLRDAIRLVLKKRDFIMQDKTYDYLVDKMRKDKTHCVQLKTVYERWNRDKALRRAGSVSPLEQRTPVLLGTRVSSCVSAAVREKELQKELDS
;
A
#
# COMPACT_ATOMS: atom_id res chain seq x y z
N MET A 1 20.49 7.93 20.64
CA MET A 1 19.51 8.88 20.08
C MET A 1 18.23 8.13 19.71
N ARG A 2 17.18 8.25 20.53
CA ARG A 2 15.85 7.70 20.26
C ARG A 2 15.00 8.83 19.70
N VAL A 3 14.71 8.82 18.41
CA VAL A 3 13.81 9.80 17.78
C VAL A 3 12.40 9.24 17.83
N ALA A 4 11.52 10.02 18.46
CA ALA A 4 10.11 9.73 18.67
C ALA A 4 9.35 9.76 17.34
N PHE A 5 8.63 8.67 17.06
CA PHE A 5 7.57 8.59 16.06
C PHE A 5 6.33 9.31 16.66
N ILE A 6 6.11 10.56 16.29
CA ILE A 6 4.91 11.32 16.67
C ILE A 6 4.31 11.94 15.41
N LEU A 7 3.01 11.69 15.23
CA LEU A 7 2.02 12.30 14.32
C LEU A 7 1.94 11.79 12.87
N LEU A 8 1.24 10.66 12.72
CA LEU A 8 0.19 10.50 11.70
C LEU A 8 -1.04 9.90 12.41
N ARG A 9 -1.82 10.74 13.11
CA ARG A 9 -3.17 10.36 13.51
C ARG A 9 -4.01 10.37 12.22
N ALA A 10 -4.43 9.18 11.80
CA ALA A 10 -5.48 9.04 10.82
C ALA A 10 -6.73 9.79 11.31
N VAL A 11 -7.22 10.70 10.49
CA VAL A 11 -8.57 11.27 10.59
C VAL A 11 -9.56 10.10 10.62
N GLN A 12 -10.17 9.86 11.78
CA GLN A 12 -11.29 8.93 11.89
C GLN A 12 -12.56 9.62 11.38
N PRO A 13 -13.39 8.96 10.56
CA PRO A 13 -14.72 9.46 10.27
C PRO A 13 -15.63 9.24 11.49
N CYS A 14 -16.24 10.32 11.99
CA CYS A 14 -17.33 10.27 12.95
C CYS A 14 -18.54 9.53 12.35
N PRO A 15 -19.10 8.48 13.00
CA PRO A 15 -20.43 8.00 12.67
C PRO A 15 -21.47 8.98 13.24
N SER A 16 -22.18 9.65 12.35
CA SER A 16 -23.31 10.52 12.65
C SER A 16 -24.42 9.74 13.36
N VAL A 17 -24.84 10.29 14.49
CA VAL A 17 -26.08 9.97 15.19
C VAL A 17 -27.27 10.36 14.33
N ALA A 18 -28.05 9.36 13.92
CA ALA A 18 -29.45 9.49 13.49
C ALA A 18 -30.12 8.13 13.75
N SER A 19 -31.35 7.95 14.19
CA SER A 19 -32.36 8.81 14.81
C SER A 19 -33.42 7.82 15.31
N ARG A 20 -33.52 7.60 16.62
CA ARG A 20 -34.75 7.07 17.24
C ARG A 20 -35.68 8.25 17.46
N LEU A 21 -36.90 8.16 16.96
CA LEU A 21 -38.18 8.48 17.62
C LEU A 21 -39.24 8.77 16.55
N GLY A 22 -40.20 7.85 16.44
CA GLY A 22 -41.48 8.14 15.83
C GLY A 22 -42.34 8.91 16.83
N VAL A 23 -42.87 10.05 16.41
CA VAL A 23 -44.03 10.68 17.03
C VAL A 23 -44.86 11.32 15.91
N ARG A 24 -46.09 10.82 15.73
CA ARG A 24 -47.12 11.47 14.92
C ARG A 24 -47.79 12.54 15.79
N PHE A 25 -47.71 13.80 15.38
CA PHE A 25 -48.62 14.84 15.86
C PHE A 25 -49.38 15.42 14.67
N GLY A 26 -50.69 15.20 14.66
CA GLY A 26 -51.64 15.93 13.83
C GLY A 26 -52.06 17.20 14.57
N ALA A 27 -51.91 18.35 13.92
CA ALA A 27 -52.59 19.58 14.30
C ALA A 27 -52.90 20.39 13.04
N ARG A 28 -54.19 20.69 12.86
CA ARG A 28 -54.71 21.64 11.88
C ARG A 28 -54.23 23.04 12.28
N PHE A 29 -53.65 23.79 11.33
CA PHE A 29 -53.43 25.22 11.48
C PHE A 29 -54.30 26.02 10.50
N PRO A 30 -54.81 27.20 10.90
CA PRO A 30 -55.67 28.05 10.08
C PRO A 30 -54.86 28.82 9.03
N SER A 31 -55.50 29.06 7.88
CA SER A 31 -55.00 29.89 6.79
C SER A 31 -54.76 31.33 7.24
N TYR A 32 -53.51 31.77 7.23
CA TYR A 32 -53.15 33.18 7.37
C TYR A 32 -52.71 33.78 6.03
N ASN A 33 -53.22 35.00 5.81
CA ASN A 33 -53.10 35.81 4.62
C ASN A 33 -51.65 36.07 4.18
N ALA A 34 -51.47 36.01 2.85
CA ALA A 34 -50.22 36.26 2.15
C ALA A 34 -49.84 37.76 2.19
N SER A 35 -48.99 38.13 3.15
CA SER A 35 -48.16 39.33 3.02
C SER A 35 -46.87 38.95 2.30
N ARG A 36 -46.68 39.50 1.09
CA ARG A 36 -45.42 39.43 0.31
C ARG A 36 -44.29 40.09 1.10
N ILE A 37 -43.61 39.30 1.92
CA ILE A 37 -42.26 39.62 2.39
C ILE A 37 -41.35 39.38 1.19
N PHE A 38 -40.79 40.44 0.62
CA PHE A 38 -39.59 40.33 -0.19
C PHE A 38 -38.48 39.81 0.72
N ILE A 39 -38.36 38.49 0.82
CA ILE A 39 -37.20 37.85 1.40
C ILE A 39 -36.06 38.19 0.45
N ASN A 40 -35.30 39.22 0.81
CA ASN A 40 -34.01 39.46 0.21
C ASN A 40 -33.21 38.18 0.47
N ARG A 41 -33.12 37.31 -0.55
CA ARG A 41 -32.29 36.10 -0.56
C ARG A 41 -30.84 36.57 -0.57
N ASN A 42 -30.39 37.10 0.57
CA ASN A 42 -28.98 37.20 0.87
C ASN A 42 -28.51 35.75 0.97
N TYR A 43 -27.92 35.27 -0.11
CA TYR A 43 -27.31 33.95 -0.20
C TYR A 43 -26.31 33.82 0.95
N THR A 44 -26.69 33.11 2.01
CA THR A 44 -25.73 32.67 3.01
C THR A 44 -24.88 31.61 2.35
N THR A 45 -23.80 32.03 1.68
CA THR A 45 -22.76 31.12 1.21
C THR A 45 -22.34 30.28 2.40
N THR A 46 -22.61 28.99 2.31
CA THR A 46 -22.28 28.08 3.40
C THR A 46 -20.76 27.87 3.40
N HIS A 47 -20.18 27.51 4.55
CA HIS A 47 -18.75 27.14 4.60
C HIS A 47 -18.41 26.02 3.60
N ALA A 48 -19.36 25.12 3.33
CA ALA A 48 -19.21 24.07 2.32
C ALA A 48 -19.02 24.63 0.91
N ASP A 49 -19.75 25.69 0.53
CA ASP A 49 -19.60 26.34 -0.78
C ASP A 49 -18.23 27.00 -0.93
N ILE A 50 -17.73 27.62 0.16
CA ILE A 50 -16.39 28.24 0.19
C ILE A 50 -15.31 27.18 -0.02
N TYR A 51 -15.40 26.04 0.68
CA TYR A 51 -14.42 24.95 0.55
C TYR A 51 -14.51 24.23 -0.79
N ALA A 52 -15.70 24.10 -1.37
CA ALA A 52 -15.88 23.55 -2.71
C ALA A 52 -15.20 24.44 -3.77
N GLU A 53 -15.38 25.77 -3.68
CA GLU A 53 -14.74 26.70 -4.60
C GLU A 53 -13.22 26.74 -4.40
N ALA A 54 -12.73 26.66 -3.15
CA ALA A 54 -11.31 26.57 -2.85
C ALA A 54 -10.68 25.27 -3.39
N ASN A 55 -11.37 24.12 -3.29
CA ASN A 55 -10.95 22.86 -3.90
C ASN A 55 -10.87 22.95 -5.43
N LYS A 56 -11.86 23.59 -6.06
CA LYS A 56 -11.88 23.81 -7.51
C LYS A 56 -10.71 24.70 -7.94
N LYS A 57 -10.43 25.77 -7.19
CA LYS A 57 -9.29 26.66 -7.43
C LYS A 57 -7.95 25.96 -7.20
N LEU A 58 -7.85 25.10 -6.18
CA LEU A 58 -6.66 24.28 -5.96
C LEU A 58 -6.39 23.38 -7.17
N LEU A 59 -7.42 22.70 -7.67
CA LEU A 59 -7.30 21.84 -8.84
C LEU A 59 -6.88 22.62 -10.09
N SER A 60 -7.50 23.78 -10.36
CA SER A 60 -7.14 24.60 -11.51
C SER A 60 -5.69 25.07 -11.46
N LEU A 61 -5.19 25.48 -10.28
CA LEU A 61 -3.77 25.85 -10.13
C LEU A 61 -2.81 24.68 -10.36
N VAL A 62 -3.20 23.46 -9.96
CA VAL A 62 -2.41 22.25 -10.23
C VAL A 62 -2.39 21.92 -11.72
N GLU A 63 -3.52 22.09 -12.40
CA GLU A 63 -3.63 21.90 -13.86
C GLU A 63 -2.82 22.94 -14.64
N GLU A 64 -2.79 24.18 -14.16
CA GLU A 64 -1.98 25.30 -14.66
C GLU A 64 -0.48 25.20 -14.27
N GLU A 65 -0.10 24.17 -13.54
CA GLU A 65 1.28 23.92 -13.07
C GLU A 65 1.84 25.01 -12.13
N ASN A 66 0.97 25.80 -11.50
CA ASN A 66 1.32 26.82 -10.51
C ASN A 66 1.37 26.21 -9.09
N TYR A 67 2.36 25.34 -8.86
CA TYR A 67 2.43 24.53 -7.64
C TYR A 67 2.69 25.33 -6.36
N GLU A 68 3.32 26.49 -6.45
CA GLU A 68 3.57 27.35 -5.29
C GLU A 68 2.26 27.92 -4.73
N GLN A 69 1.42 28.51 -5.60
CA GLN A 69 0.11 29.00 -5.19
C GLN A 69 -0.83 27.86 -4.79
N ALA A 70 -0.75 26.73 -5.48
CA ALA A 70 -1.50 25.53 -5.12
C ALA A 70 -1.14 25.07 -3.69
N ASP A 71 0.14 25.05 -3.31
CA ASP A 71 0.57 24.67 -1.96
C ASP A 71 0.08 25.65 -0.90
N GLN A 72 0.03 26.95 -1.20
CA GLN A 72 -0.54 27.96 -0.29
C GLN A 72 -2.03 27.69 -0.01
N ILE A 73 -2.83 27.43 -1.06
CA ILE A 73 -4.25 27.08 -0.88
C ILE A 73 -4.41 25.76 -0.14
N ARG A 74 -3.61 24.75 -0.49
CA ARG A 74 -3.61 23.44 0.18
C ARG A 74 -3.33 23.59 1.68
N LYS A 75 -2.33 24.40 2.06
CA LYS A 75 -2.02 24.69 3.48
C LYS A 75 -3.18 25.39 4.17
N ALA A 76 -3.78 26.41 3.54
CA ALA A 76 -4.94 27.10 4.10
C ALA A 76 -6.15 26.17 4.32
N LEU A 77 -6.42 25.24 3.38
CA LEU A 77 -7.47 24.23 3.53
C LEU A 77 -7.18 23.29 4.71
N VAL A 78 -5.93 22.83 4.86
CA VAL A 78 -5.51 21.97 5.98
C VAL A 78 -5.61 22.70 7.32
N GLU A 79 -5.18 23.97 7.39
CA GLU A 79 -5.27 24.80 8.61
C GLU A 79 -6.71 25.03 9.06
N GLN A 80 -7.64 25.06 8.12
CA GLN A 80 -9.08 25.21 8.37
C GLN A 80 -9.78 23.85 8.59
N GLU A 81 -9.03 22.75 8.67
CA GLU A 81 -9.54 21.38 8.76
C GLU A 81 -10.52 21.03 7.63
N ALA A 82 -10.40 21.70 6.47
CA ALA A 82 -11.24 21.47 5.31
C ALA A 82 -10.77 20.23 4.55
N GLU A 83 -11.71 19.38 4.16
CA GLU A 83 -11.42 18.20 3.35
C GLU A 83 -10.97 18.62 1.94
N ILE A 84 -9.82 18.11 1.52
CA ILE A 84 -9.31 18.27 0.15
C ILE A 84 -9.77 17.09 -0.68
N SER A 85 -10.54 17.35 -1.72
CA SER A 85 -11.07 16.31 -2.61
C SER A 85 -9.93 15.60 -3.36
N PRO A 86 -9.80 14.26 -3.27
CA PRO A 86 -8.73 13.54 -3.94
C PRO A 86 -8.85 13.57 -5.48
N ASP A 87 -7.75 13.84 -6.17
CA ASP A 87 -7.71 13.90 -7.64
C ASP A 87 -6.41 13.31 -8.22
N ILE A 88 -6.49 12.76 -9.44
CA ILE A 88 -5.32 12.21 -10.14
C ILE A 88 -4.32 13.29 -10.56
N ALA A 89 -4.78 14.54 -10.72
CA ALA A 89 -3.94 15.67 -11.09
C ALA A 89 -2.80 15.93 -10.10
N TYR A 90 -3.00 15.56 -8.81
CA TYR A 90 -1.98 15.70 -7.77
C TYR A 90 -0.75 14.79 -7.95
N GLU A 91 -0.74 13.89 -8.93
CA GLU A 91 0.47 13.17 -9.33
C GLU A 91 1.56 14.13 -9.84
N LYS A 92 1.19 15.17 -10.61
CA LYS A 92 2.12 16.15 -11.17
C LYS A 92 2.91 16.95 -10.11
N PRO A 93 2.26 17.61 -9.12
CA PRO A 93 2.98 18.32 -8.07
C PRO A 93 3.81 17.38 -7.17
N ALA A 94 3.38 16.12 -7.00
CA ALA A 94 4.22 15.14 -6.33
C ALA A 94 5.50 14.86 -7.13
N ILE A 95 5.43 14.78 -8.45
CA ILE A 95 6.62 14.64 -9.32
C ILE A 95 7.50 15.90 -9.28
N SER A 96 6.92 17.10 -9.30
CA SER A 96 7.70 18.34 -9.28
C SER A 96 8.42 18.57 -7.95
N ALA A 97 7.92 17.97 -6.86
CA ALA A 97 8.61 17.95 -5.56
C ALA A 97 9.83 17.01 -5.52
N LEU A 98 10.11 16.26 -6.59
CA LEU A 98 11.32 15.45 -6.69
C LEU A 98 12.53 16.35 -6.95
N ASP A 99 13.30 16.57 -5.89
CA ASP A 99 14.58 17.26 -5.97
C ASP A 99 15.74 16.24 -6.14
N PHE A 100 16.76 16.62 -6.91
CA PHE A 100 18.01 15.88 -7.00
C PHE A 100 18.81 15.96 -5.68
N ASP A 101 18.67 17.08 -4.96
CA ASP A 101 19.19 17.24 -3.60
C ASP A 101 18.16 16.72 -2.61
N ILE A 102 18.24 15.40 -2.35
CA ILE A 102 17.28 14.68 -1.51
C ILE A 102 17.31 15.23 -0.08
N SER A 103 16.38 16.14 0.22
CA SER A 103 16.17 16.73 1.53
C SER A 103 14.97 16.08 2.22
N GLN A 104 14.88 16.22 3.54
CA GLN A 104 13.69 15.77 4.28
C GLN A 104 12.45 16.57 3.86
N GLU A 105 12.63 17.83 3.50
CA GLU A 105 11.56 18.71 3.03
C GLU A 105 11.00 18.25 1.68
N SER A 106 11.85 17.90 0.71
CA SER A 106 11.37 17.40 -0.58
C SER A 106 10.63 16.08 -0.46
N VAL A 107 11.11 15.16 0.40
CA VAL A 107 10.37 13.91 0.72
C VAL A 107 9.03 14.18 1.41
N ALA A 108 8.96 15.20 2.27
CA ALA A 108 7.72 15.61 2.92
C ALA A 108 6.72 16.20 1.92
N GLN A 109 7.17 17.11 1.04
CA GLN A 109 6.34 17.69 -0.02
C GLN A 109 5.81 16.63 -0.98
N PHE A 110 6.70 15.74 -1.45
CA PHE A 110 6.33 14.57 -2.24
C PHE A 110 5.24 13.74 -1.57
N THR A 111 5.42 13.43 -0.27
CA THR A 111 4.48 12.64 0.52
C THR A 111 3.11 13.32 0.56
N VAL A 112 3.07 14.62 0.88
CA VAL A 112 1.85 15.38 1.07
C VAL A 112 1.03 15.42 -0.22
N TRP A 113 1.66 15.73 -1.35
CA TRP A 113 0.97 15.75 -2.64
C TRP A 113 0.49 14.36 -3.06
N LEU A 114 1.33 13.33 -2.92
CA LEU A 114 0.95 11.97 -3.30
C LEU A 114 -0.18 11.41 -2.40
N GLN A 115 -0.30 11.87 -1.16
CA GLN A 115 -1.42 11.51 -0.28
C GLN A 115 -2.77 12.06 -0.78
N LEU A 116 -2.78 13.12 -1.58
CA LEU A 116 -4.00 13.64 -2.22
C LEU A 116 -4.43 12.84 -3.45
N PHE A 117 -3.59 11.92 -3.93
CA PHE A 117 -3.97 11.01 -5.00
C PHE A 117 -5.14 10.09 -4.56
N PRO A 118 -6.14 9.85 -5.40
CA PRO A 118 -7.31 9.05 -5.05
C PRO A 118 -6.91 7.62 -4.72
N HIS A 119 -7.63 7.01 -3.78
CA HIS A 119 -7.49 5.57 -3.56
C HIS A 119 -8.29 4.77 -4.59
N ARG A 120 -8.03 3.47 -4.70
CA ARG A 120 -8.57 2.61 -5.77
C ARG A 120 -10.11 2.60 -5.87
N GLU A 121 -10.83 2.66 -4.76
CA GLU A 121 -12.31 2.70 -4.75
C GLU A 121 -12.90 4.11 -4.95
N HIS A 122 -12.06 5.16 -5.05
CA HIS A 122 -12.55 6.53 -5.20
C HIS A 122 -13.14 6.76 -6.60
N PRO A 123 -14.23 7.54 -6.77
CA PRO A 123 -14.82 7.82 -8.09
C PRO A 123 -13.80 8.36 -9.11
N ASN A 124 -12.94 9.29 -8.69
CA ASN A 124 -11.91 9.87 -9.57
C ASN A 124 -10.81 8.87 -9.99
N ALA A 125 -10.69 7.71 -9.32
CA ALA A 125 -9.75 6.67 -9.73
C ALA A 125 -10.21 5.89 -10.98
N ALA A 126 -11.49 5.98 -11.37
CA ALA A 126 -12.03 5.29 -12.54
C ALA A 126 -11.34 5.71 -13.85
N ALA A 127 -10.83 6.94 -13.92
CA ALA A 127 -10.14 7.48 -15.08
C ALA A 127 -8.77 6.83 -15.35
N LEU A 128 -8.19 6.07 -14.40
CA LEU A 128 -6.80 5.60 -14.49
C LEU A 128 -6.54 4.49 -15.53
N SER A 129 -7.52 4.06 -16.33
CA SER A 129 -7.38 3.05 -17.41
C SER A 129 -6.65 1.75 -17.00
N GLY A 130 -6.64 1.43 -15.71
CA GLY A 130 -5.92 0.28 -15.14
C GLY A 130 -4.39 0.46 -14.98
N ARG A 131 -3.83 1.64 -15.27
CA ARG A 131 -2.40 1.95 -15.10
C ARG A 131 -2.20 3.12 -14.13
N PRO A 132 -2.34 2.89 -12.81
CA PRO A 132 -2.15 3.94 -11.81
C PRO A 132 -0.68 4.40 -11.81
N PHE A 133 -0.47 5.68 -11.52
CA PHE A 133 0.85 6.29 -11.34
C PHE A 133 1.78 6.17 -12.56
N ARG A 134 1.26 6.32 -13.78
CA ARG A 134 2.04 6.08 -15.00
C ARG A 134 3.28 6.99 -15.04
N ASP A 135 3.09 8.28 -14.79
CA ASP A 135 4.15 9.28 -14.94
C ASP A 135 5.12 9.23 -13.76
N MET A 136 4.62 8.98 -12.56
CA MET A 136 5.40 8.77 -11.35
C MET A 136 6.27 7.51 -11.46
N ARG A 137 5.74 6.39 -11.97
CA ARG A 137 6.51 5.15 -12.15
C ARG A 137 7.62 5.35 -13.16
N ARG A 138 7.34 6.01 -14.29
CA ARG A 138 8.35 6.37 -15.29
C ARG A 138 9.44 7.24 -14.66
N THR A 139 9.06 8.25 -13.89
CA THR A 139 10.01 9.17 -13.26
C THR A 139 10.85 8.50 -12.17
N LEU A 140 10.25 7.76 -11.25
CA LEU A 140 10.96 7.17 -10.11
C LEU A 140 11.72 5.87 -10.45
N LEU A 141 11.20 5.05 -11.36
CA LEU A 141 11.63 3.67 -11.55
C LEU A 141 12.35 3.45 -12.88
N GLU A 142 12.04 4.24 -13.91
CA GLU A 142 12.60 4.09 -15.26
C GLU A 142 13.64 5.18 -15.57
N SER A 143 13.56 6.36 -14.93
CA SER A 143 14.49 7.45 -15.19
C SER A 143 15.81 7.32 -14.41
N GLY A 144 16.93 7.43 -15.15
CA GLY A 144 18.29 7.82 -14.74
C GLY A 144 18.97 7.07 -13.59
N SER A 145 18.44 7.12 -12.38
CA SER A 145 19.05 6.51 -11.20
C SER A 145 18.06 6.29 -10.04
N PRO A 146 17.26 5.21 -10.07
CA PRO A 146 16.36 4.84 -8.96
C PRO A 146 17.10 4.67 -7.63
N ALA A 147 18.41 4.38 -7.69
CA ALA A 147 19.31 4.30 -6.54
C ALA A 147 19.37 5.60 -5.75
N LYS A 148 19.43 6.74 -6.46
CA LYS A 148 19.48 8.07 -5.87
C LYS A 148 18.12 8.39 -5.28
N LEU A 149 17.05 8.25 -6.05
CA LEU A 149 15.66 8.54 -5.63
C LEU A 149 15.05 7.54 -4.64
N ARG A 150 15.87 6.75 -3.95
CA ARG A 150 15.43 5.65 -3.08
C ARG A 150 14.43 6.07 -2.01
N PRO A 151 14.62 7.19 -1.26
CA PRO A 151 13.63 7.60 -0.26
C PRO A 151 12.24 7.84 -0.88
N PHE A 152 12.20 8.43 -2.07
CA PHE A 152 10.97 8.63 -2.83
C PHE A 152 10.37 7.31 -3.31
N VAL A 153 11.18 6.40 -3.86
CA VAL A 153 10.72 5.07 -4.32
C VAL A 153 10.09 4.28 -3.17
N MET A 154 10.72 4.25 -2.00
CA MET A 154 10.18 3.56 -0.83
C MET A 154 8.90 4.23 -0.33
N ARG A 155 8.89 5.56 -0.24
CA ARG A 155 7.71 6.31 0.21
C ARG A 155 6.53 6.15 -0.75
N PHE A 156 6.80 6.20 -2.05
CA PHE A 156 5.85 5.92 -3.13
C PHE A 156 5.21 4.54 -2.96
N GLY A 157 6.02 3.49 -2.76
CA GLY A 157 5.53 2.13 -2.56
C GLY A 157 4.54 2.01 -1.40
N ILE A 158 4.88 2.59 -0.25
CA ILE A 158 4.02 2.56 0.95
C ILE A 158 2.72 3.33 0.71
N ILE A 159 2.80 4.54 0.16
CA ILE A 159 1.60 5.36 -0.10
C ILE A 159 0.69 4.66 -1.12
N ALA A 160 1.24 4.19 -2.25
CA ALA A 160 0.47 3.44 -3.24
C ALA A 160 -0.17 2.17 -2.65
N ALA A 161 0.52 1.45 -1.76
CA ALA A 161 -0.05 0.32 -1.03
C ALA A 161 -1.23 0.75 -0.13
N SER A 162 -1.07 1.84 0.64
CA SER A 162 -2.13 2.41 1.49
C SER A 162 -3.35 2.93 0.72
N LYS A 163 -3.22 3.09 -0.60
CA LYS A 163 -4.27 3.53 -1.53
C LYS A 163 -4.89 2.37 -2.33
N GLY A 164 -4.49 1.12 -2.05
CA GLY A 164 -5.03 -0.08 -2.71
C GLY A 164 -4.33 -0.48 -4.01
N TYR A 165 -3.17 0.11 -4.32
CA TYR A 165 -2.43 -0.14 -5.56
C TYR A 165 -1.22 -1.05 -5.38
N VAL A 166 -1.11 -1.77 -4.25
CA VAL A 166 0.07 -2.60 -3.93
C VAL A 166 0.44 -3.54 -5.09
N ARG A 167 -0.53 -4.26 -5.68
CA ARG A 167 -0.28 -5.21 -6.78
C ARG A 167 0.26 -4.53 -8.05
N ALA A 168 -0.12 -3.28 -8.30
CA ALA A 168 0.30 -2.55 -9.49
C ALA A 168 1.74 -2.04 -9.39
N VAL A 169 2.22 -1.75 -8.18
CA VAL A 169 3.52 -1.07 -7.97
C VAL A 169 4.59 -1.95 -7.34
N TYR A 170 4.21 -2.99 -6.59
CA TYR A 170 5.11 -3.74 -5.69
C TYR A 170 6.37 -4.22 -6.41
N LEU A 171 6.19 -4.94 -7.52
CA LEU A 171 7.30 -5.57 -8.25
C LEU A 171 8.31 -4.52 -8.73
N SER A 172 7.83 -3.44 -9.33
CA SER A 172 8.69 -2.39 -9.87
C SER A 172 9.38 -1.59 -8.76
N VAL A 173 8.67 -1.31 -7.66
CA VAL A 173 9.23 -0.58 -6.52
C VAL A 173 10.29 -1.41 -5.80
N VAL A 174 10.00 -2.68 -5.52
CA VAL A 174 10.94 -3.62 -4.87
C VAL A 174 12.21 -3.78 -5.71
N ARG A 175 12.07 -3.97 -7.03
CA ARG A 175 13.21 -4.05 -7.95
C ARG A 175 14.05 -2.77 -7.98
N ALA A 176 13.43 -1.61 -7.81
CA ALA A 176 14.17 -0.34 -7.73
C ALA A 176 14.81 -0.13 -6.35
N ALA A 177 14.18 -0.59 -5.26
CA ALA A 177 14.63 -0.31 -3.90
C ALA A 177 15.77 -1.21 -3.40
N ILE A 178 15.83 -2.47 -3.83
CA ILE A 178 16.64 -3.54 -3.20
C ILE A 178 18.04 -3.80 -3.79
N PRO A 179 18.30 -3.68 -5.11
CA PRO A 179 19.61 -4.06 -5.69
C PRO A 179 20.83 -3.31 -5.14
N PHE A 180 20.63 -2.18 -4.48
CA PHE A 180 21.70 -1.37 -3.95
C PHE A 180 22.09 -1.87 -2.55
N GLY A 181 22.97 -2.88 -2.52
CA GLY A 181 23.43 -3.66 -1.36
C GLY A 181 23.97 -2.90 -0.14
N SER A 182 23.88 -1.57 -0.09
CA SER A 182 24.14 -0.77 1.12
C SER A 182 23.02 -0.84 2.16
N LEU A 183 21.82 -1.31 1.78
CA LEU A 183 20.78 -1.66 2.74
C LEU A 183 21.12 -3.02 3.38
N LYS A 184 22.00 -2.99 4.39
CA LYS A 184 22.07 -4.08 5.37
C LYS A 184 20.65 -4.38 5.90
N SER A 185 20.41 -5.64 6.28
CA SER A 185 19.19 -6.32 6.79
C SER A 185 18.13 -5.51 7.57
N LEU A 186 18.39 -4.28 8.03
CA LEU A 186 17.44 -3.50 8.82
C LEU A 186 16.33 -2.83 7.99
N TYR A 187 16.67 -2.12 6.92
CA TYR A 187 15.74 -1.22 6.25
C TYR A 187 14.86 -1.92 5.20
N GLY A 188 15.41 -2.85 4.44
CA GLY A 188 14.66 -3.57 3.40
C GLY A 188 13.49 -4.39 3.98
N PRO A 189 13.74 -5.28 4.95
CA PRO A 189 12.68 -6.03 5.61
C PRO A 189 11.67 -5.14 6.36
N ALA A 190 12.09 -3.99 6.91
CA ALA A 190 11.16 -3.02 7.49
C ALA A 190 10.22 -2.44 6.43
N PHE A 191 10.77 -1.98 5.31
CA PHE A 191 10.01 -1.47 4.18
C PHE A 191 8.98 -2.48 3.62
N LEU A 192 9.38 -3.75 3.46
CA LEU A 192 8.45 -4.79 3.00
C LEU A 192 7.28 -5.01 3.99
N ARG A 193 7.55 -4.92 5.29
CA ARG A 193 6.50 -5.00 6.33
C ARG A 193 5.61 -3.77 6.33
N ASP A 194 6.16 -2.59 6.10
CA ASP A 194 5.39 -1.34 6.04
C ASP A 194 4.46 -1.34 4.82
N MET A 195 4.93 -1.83 3.66
CA MET A 195 4.09 -2.04 2.48
C MET A 195 2.97 -3.07 2.73
N GLU A 196 3.29 -4.22 3.34
CA GLU A 196 2.30 -5.23 3.71
C GLU A 196 1.24 -4.61 4.65
N THR A 197 1.68 -3.91 5.69
CA THR A 197 0.79 -3.28 6.69
C THR A 197 -0.14 -2.28 6.03
N ALA A 198 0.41 -1.37 5.21
CA ALA A 198 -0.37 -0.39 4.47
C ALA A 198 -1.40 -1.03 3.52
N ALA A 199 -1.02 -2.09 2.81
CA ALA A 199 -1.94 -2.82 1.94
C ALA A 199 -3.04 -3.53 2.73
N THR A 200 -2.68 -4.22 3.82
CA THR A 200 -3.63 -4.93 4.70
C THR A 200 -4.62 -3.96 5.35
N GLU A 201 -4.17 -2.78 5.81
CA GLU A 201 -5.03 -1.75 6.38
C GLU A 201 -6.02 -1.19 5.35
N TYR A 202 -5.57 -1.00 4.11
CA TYR A 202 -6.46 -0.59 3.03
C TYR A 202 -7.55 -1.63 2.75
N GLU A 203 -7.17 -2.91 2.54
CA GLU A 203 -8.13 -3.97 2.28
C GLU A 203 -9.08 -4.14 3.47
N LYS A 204 -8.59 -4.01 4.71
CA LYS A 204 -9.46 -4.05 5.90
C LYS A 204 -10.54 -2.96 5.87
N LYS A 205 -10.22 -1.77 5.36
CA LYS A 205 -11.15 -0.65 5.30
C LYS A 205 -12.17 -0.79 4.16
N TYR A 206 -11.75 -1.26 2.99
CA TYR A 206 -12.57 -1.19 1.77
C TYR A 206 -13.03 -2.54 1.22
N ARG A 207 -12.29 -3.63 1.46
CA ARG A 207 -12.53 -4.99 0.91
C ARG A 207 -12.04 -6.08 1.87
N PRO A 208 -12.67 -6.23 3.05
CA PRO A 208 -12.18 -7.09 4.11
C PRO A 208 -12.03 -8.57 3.70
N GLU A 209 -12.81 -9.03 2.72
CA GLU A 209 -12.72 -10.35 2.12
C GLU A 209 -11.37 -10.64 1.45
N ASN A 210 -10.62 -9.61 1.06
CA ASN A 210 -9.31 -9.75 0.40
C ASN A 210 -8.11 -9.66 1.36
N ILE A 211 -8.33 -9.43 2.66
CA ILE A 211 -7.25 -9.23 3.64
C ILE A 211 -6.27 -10.41 3.64
N GLU A 212 -6.77 -11.64 3.74
CA GLU A 212 -5.95 -12.84 3.78
C GLU A 212 -5.16 -13.01 2.49
N ALA A 213 -5.83 -12.78 1.35
CA ALA A 213 -5.25 -12.86 0.02
C ALA A 213 -4.07 -11.92 -0.18
N VAL A 214 -4.27 -10.64 0.15
CA VAL A 214 -3.25 -9.61 -0.03
C VAL A 214 -2.11 -9.79 0.96
N THR A 215 -2.41 -10.18 2.20
CA THR A 215 -1.39 -10.46 3.23
C THR A 215 -0.52 -11.65 2.83
N ALA A 216 -1.12 -12.75 2.37
CA ALA A 216 -0.41 -13.94 1.90
C ALA A 216 0.50 -13.59 0.70
N TRP A 217 -0.04 -12.87 -0.29
CA TRP A 217 0.71 -12.46 -1.48
C TRP A 217 1.88 -11.52 -1.14
N CYS A 218 1.67 -10.49 -0.32
CA CYS A 218 2.74 -9.58 0.10
C CYS A 218 3.85 -10.33 0.84
N ARG A 219 3.47 -11.27 1.71
CA ARG A 219 4.43 -12.06 2.49
C ARG A 219 5.23 -13.03 1.60
N GLU A 220 4.58 -13.75 0.70
CA GLU A 220 5.25 -14.63 -0.27
C GLU A 220 6.29 -13.83 -1.07
N ALA A 221 5.87 -12.69 -1.62
CA ALA A 221 6.75 -11.82 -2.37
C ALA A 221 7.89 -11.26 -1.50
N ALA A 222 7.63 -10.91 -0.23
CA ALA A 222 8.67 -10.44 0.68
C ALA A 222 9.70 -11.52 1.01
N VAL A 223 9.29 -12.78 1.16
CA VAL A 223 10.20 -13.93 1.38
C VAL A 223 11.09 -14.14 0.16
N GLU A 224 10.50 -14.17 -1.05
CA GLU A 224 11.27 -14.31 -2.29
C GLU A 224 12.32 -13.20 -2.44
N VAL A 225 11.93 -11.96 -2.16
CA VAL A 225 12.80 -10.80 -2.18
C VAL A 225 13.94 -10.92 -1.16
N CYS A 226 13.63 -11.31 0.08
CA CYS A 226 14.66 -11.52 1.10
C CYS A 226 15.65 -12.61 0.69
N CYS A 227 15.16 -13.71 0.08
CA CYS A 227 16.01 -14.76 -0.46
C CYS A 227 16.90 -14.29 -1.61
N GLN A 228 16.38 -13.46 -2.52
CA GLN A 228 17.16 -12.87 -3.62
C GLN A 228 18.23 -11.90 -3.11
N ALA A 229 17.91 -11.12 -2.09
CA ALA A 229 18.81 -10.14 -1.49
C ALA A 229 19.82 -10.76 -0.49
N GLY A 230 19.74 -12.06 -0.22
CA GLY A 230 20.59 -12.74 0.77
C GLY A 230 20.22 -12.46 2.23
N TRP A 231 19.03 -11.91 2.50
CA TRP A 231 18.50 -11.65 3.84
C TRP A 231 17.79 -12.89 4.41
N LEU A 232 18.47 -14.04 4.44
CA LEU A 232 17.85 -15.32 4.79
C LEU A 232 17.28 -15.34 6.20
N ARG A 233 17.95 -14.72 7.17
CA ARG A 233 17.42 -14.58 8.54
C ARG A 233 16.05 -13.91 8.58
N ASP A 234 15.85 -12.86 7.76
CA ASP A 234 14.58 -12.15 7.68
C ASP A 234 13.53 -12.96 6.93
N ALA A 235 13.91 -13.67 5.87
CA ALA A 235 13.04 -14.61 5.16
C ALA A 235 12.51 -15.72 6.10
N ILE A 236 13.39 -16.35 6.87
CA ILE A 236 13.04 -17.37 7.87
C ILE A 236 12.11 -16.77 8.92
N ARG A 237 12.41 -15.58 9.44
CA ARG A 237 11.55 -14.91 10.43
C ARG A 237 10.16 -14.63 9.86
N LEU A 238 10.06 -14.23 8.60
CA LEU A 238 8.78 -13.98 7.92
C LEU A 238 7.94 -15.26 7.80
N VAL A 239 8.56 -16.41 7.51
CA VAL A 239 7.91 -17.72 7.41
C VAL A 239 7.47 -18.25 8.78
N LEU A 240 8.34 -18.14 9.79
CA LEU A 240 8.09 -18.69 11.12
C LEU A 240 7.19 -17.82 11.99
N LYS A 241 6.92 -16.57 11.61
CA LYS A 241 6.00 -15.70 12.35
C LYS A 241 4.59 -16.31 12.31
N LYS A 242 4.08 -16.71 13.48
CA LYS A 242 2.72 -17.26 13.65
C LYS A 242 1.69 -16.34 13.01
N ARG A 243 1.19 -16.72 11.84
CA ARG A 243 0.07 -16.11 11.13
C ARG A 243 -0.68 -17.16 10.31
N ASP A 244 -1.94 -16.85 10.07
CA ASP A 244 -2.93 -17.68 9.38
C ASP A 244 -2.81 -17.49 7.86
N PHE A 245 -1.63 -17.74 7.30
CA PHE A 245 -1.49 -17.79 5.85
C PHE A 245 -0.69 -19.03 5.45
N ILE A 246 -1.03 -19.54 4.27
CA ILE A 246 -0.39 -20.70 3.64
C ILE A 246 0.43 -20.20 2.46
N MET A 247 1.72 -20.54 2.46
CA MET A 247 2.64 -20.13 1.40
C MET A 247 2.77 -21.20 0.31
N GLN A 248 2.96 -20.80 -0.94
CA GLN A 248 3.14 -21.72 -2.08
C GLN A 248 4.38 -22.61 -1.94
N ASP A 249 4.28 -23.88 -2.37
CA ASP A 249 5.39 -24.85 -2.30
C ASP A 249 6.66 -24.32 -2.95
N LYS A 250 6.53 -23.67 -4.12
CA LYS A 250 7.65 -23.05 -4.86
C LYS A 250 8.48 -22.06 -4.02
N THR A 251 7.85 -21.35 -3.08
CA THR A 251 8.52 -20.32 -2.27
C THR A 251 9.25 -20.98 -1.10
N TYR A 252 8.69 -22.05 -0.53
CA TYR A 252 9.39 -22.90 0.43
C TYR A 252 10.61 -23.57 -0.23
N ASP A 253 10.43 -24.18 -1.40
CA ASP A 253 11.51 -24.79 -2.18
C ASP A 253 12.67 -23.80 -2.39
N TYR A 254 12.33 -22.57 -2.81
CA TYR A 254 13.33 -21.53 -3.05
C TYR A 254 14.06 -21.10 -1.78
N LEU A 255 13.34 -20.90 -0.67
CA LEU A 255 13.95 -20.57 0.62
C LEU A 255 14.87 -21.67 1.12
N VAL A 256 14.41 -22.92 1.07
CA VAL A 256 15.19 -24.08 1.53
C VAL A 256 16.44 -24.27 0.68
N ASP A 257 16.36 -24.18 -0.65
CA ASP A 257 17.53 -24.24 -1.52
C ASP A 257 18.58 -23.18 -1.13
N LYS A 258 18.13 -21.96 -0.83
CA LYS A 258 19.02 -20.89 -0.34
C LYS A 258 19.61 -21.20 1.04
N MET A 259 18.82 -21.71 1.98
CA MET A 259 19.28 -22.11 3.32
C MET A 259 20.25 -23.30 3.29
N ARG A 260 20.13 -24.22 2.34
CA ARG A 260 21.09 -25.34 2.19
C ARG A 260 22.45 -24.88 1.70
N LYS A 261 22.44 -23.91 0.78
CA LYS A 261 23.65 -23.26 0.28
C LYS A 261 24.32 -22.43 1.38
N ASP A 262 23.51 -21.76 2.20
CA ASP A 262 23.97 -20.98 3.36
C ASP A 262 23.93 -21.83 4.66
N LYS A 263 25.02 -22.55 4.93
CA LYS A 263 25.16 -23.44 6.10
C LYS A 263 24.93 -22.78 7.47
N THR A 264 24.80 -21.45 7.54
CA THR A 264 24.59 -20.71 8.79
C THR A 264 23.19 -20.92 9.41
N HIS A 265 22.23 -21.46 8.66
CA HIS A 265 20.83 -21.59 9.08
C HIS A 265 20.33 -23.04 9.20
N CYS A 266 21.22 -24.02 9.42
CA CYS A 266 20.86 -25.44 9.49
C CYS A 266 19.84 -25.76 10.59
N VAL A 267 19.93 -25.12 11.76
CA VAL A 267 19.01 -25.35 12.89
C VAL A 267 17.57 -24.95 12.52
N GLN A 268 17.40 -23.82 11.83
CA GLN A 268 16.08 -23.33 11.42
C GLN A 268 15.50 -24.11 10.24
N LEU A 269 16.33 -24.83 9.48
CA LEU A 269 15.90 -25.58 8.30
C LEU A 269 14.84 -26.62 8.65
N LYS A 270 15.04 -27.37 9.75
CA LYS A 270 14.06 -28.34 10.25
C LYS A 270 12.72 -27.69 10.57
N THR A 271 12.72 -26.55 11.26
CA THR A 271 11.49 -25.82 11.60
C THR A 271 10.75 -25.30 10.37
N VAL A 272 11.49 -24.82 9.35
CA VAL A 272 10.90 -24.39 8.08
C VAL A 272 10.27 -25.58 7.34
N TYR A 273 10.91 -26.75 7.35
CA TYR A 273 10.35 -27.99 6.77
C TYR A 273 9.07 -28.45 7.48
N GLU A 274 9.07 -28.46 8.81
CA GLU A 274 7.89 -28.83 9.59
C GLU A 274 6.72 -27.90 9.30
N ARG A 275 6.98 -26.58 9.16
CA ARG A 275 5.97 -25.62 8.75
C ARG A 275 5.48 -25.88 7.33
N TRP A 276 6.39 -26.14 6.38
CA TRP A 276 6.05 -26.45 5.00
C TRP A 276 5.13 -27.68 4.89
N ASN A 277 5.48 -28.78 5.58
CA ASN A 277 4.68 -30.00 5.58
C ASN A 277 3.27 -29.77 6.16
N ARG A 278 3.15 -28.94 7.20
CA ARG A 278 1.85 -28.53 7.75
C ARG A 278 1.02 -27.76 6.74
N ASP A 279 1.60 -26.75 6.11
CA ASP A 279 0.94 -25.94 5.07
C ASP A 279 0.50 -26.81 3.88
N LYS A 280 1.33 -27.77 3.48
CA LYS A 280 1.03 -28.76 2.43
C LYS A 280 -0.15 -29.66 2.81
N ALA A 281 -0.21 -30.13 4.06
CA ALA A 281 -1.33 -30.93 4.57
C ALA A 281 -2.65 -30.13 4.61
N LEU A 282 -2.61 -28.88 5.07
CA LEU A 282 -3.78 -27.98 5.11
C LEU A 282 -4.35 -27.72 3.71
N ARG A 283 -3.51 -27.57 2.68
CA ARG A 283 -3.96 -27.45 1.28
C ARG A 283 -4.64 -28.71 0.79
N ARG A 284 -4.08 -29.89 1.07
CA ARG A 284 -4.65 -31.18 0.66
C ARG A 284 -6.01 -31.45 1.30
N ALA A 285 -6.22 -30.95 2.51
CA ALA A 285 -7.50 -31.04 3.22
C ALA A 285 -8.59 -30.12 2.63
N GLY A 286 -8.29 -29.30 1.61
CA GLY A 286 -9.24 -28.34 1.03
C GLY A 286 -9.64 -27.24 2.00
N SER A 287 -8.94 -27.09 3.13
CA SER A 287 -9.29 -26.14 4.20
C SER A 287 -8.97 -24.69 3.85
N VAL A 288 -8.42 -24.44 2.66
CA VAL A 288 -8.13 -23.09 2.17
C VAL A 288 -8.73 -22.94 0.80
N SER A 289 -9.64 -21.97 0.69
CA SER A 289 -10.20 -21.53 -0.58
C SER A 289 -9.05 -21.24 -1.54
N PRO A 290 -9.05 -21.77 -2.77
CA PRO A 290 -8.02 -21.46 -3.75
C PRO A 290 -8.01 -19.94 -3.95
N LEU A 291 -7.06 -19.27 -3.30
CA LEU A 291 -6.76 -17.87 -3.56
C LEU A 291 -6.60 -17.75 -5.06
N GLU A 292 -7.53 -17.06 -5.72
CA GLU A 292 -7.57 -16.92 -7.17
C GLU A 292 -6.14 -16.65 -7.66
N GLN A 293 -5.58 -17.67 -8.29
CA GLN A 293 -4.16 -17.80 -8.57
C GLN A 293 -3.79 -16.80 -9.68
N ARG A 294 -3.59 -15.53 -9.31
CA ARG A 294 -3.04 -14.51 -10.21
C ARG A 294 -1.68 -14.04 -9.67
N THR A 295 -0.68 -14.80 -10.12
CA THR A 295 0.75 -14.53 -10.33
C THR A 295 1.51 -13.66 -9.33
N PRO A 296 2.51 -14.28 -8.67
CA PRO A 296 3.86 -13.72 -8.68
C PRO A 296 4.79 -14.68 -9.44
N VAL A 297 5.17 -14.30 -10.66
CA VAL A 297 6.36 -14.81 -11.34
C VAL A 297 7.35 -13.64 -11.36
N LEU A 298 8.17 -13.60 -10.32
CA LEU A 298 9.29 -12.67 -10.21
C LEU A 298 10.48 -13.07 -11.11
N LEU A 299 10.45 -14.26 -11.72
CA LEU A 299 11.56 -14.89 -12.43
C LEU A 299 11.67 -14.42 -13.90
N GLY A 300 12.44 -13.35 -14.10
CA GLY A 300 13.12 -13.08 -15.37
C GLY A 300 14.38 -13.94 -15.59
N THR A 301 14.72 -14.83 -14.66
CA THR A 301 15.79 -15.83 -14.81
C THR A 301 15.16 -17.20 -14.98
N ARG A 302 15.27 -17.76 -16.18
CA ARG A 302 14.93 -19.17 -16.48
C ARG A 302 15.69 -20.09 -15.52
N VAL A 303 15.02 -20.59 -14.48
CA VAL A 303 15.51 -21.75 -13.73
C VAL A 303 14.96 -22.98 -14.45
N SER A 304 15.78 -23.54 -15.34
CA SER A 304 15.54 -24.86 -15.90
C SER A 304 15.86 -25.89 -14.81
N SER A 305 14.85 -26.45 -14.16
CA SER A 305 14.98 -27.76 -13.51
C SER A 305 13.61 -28.36 -13.21
N CYS A 306 13.04 -29.06 -14.20
CA CYS A 306 12.07 -30.11 -13.93
C CYS A 306 12.87 -31.35 -13.49
N VAL A 307 13.09 -31.50 -12.18
CA VAL A 307 13.49 -32.78 -11.57
C VAL A 307 12.39 -33.17 -10.60
N SER A 308 11.87 -34.38 -10.78
CA SER A 308 10.73 -34.97 -10.06
C SER A 308 10.80 -34.75 -8.54
N ALA A 309 9.80 -34.05 -7.99
CA ALA A 309 9.68 -33.72 -6.57
C ALA A 309 9.74 -34.96 -5.64
N ALA A 310 9.33 -36.13 -6.14
CA ALA A 310 9.32 -37.38 -5.38
C ALA A 310 10.73 -37.96 -5.13
N VAL A 311 11.69 -37.68 -6.02
CA VAL A 311 13.09 -38.12 -5.84
C VAL A 311 13.77 -37.26 -4.78
N ARG A 312 13.48 -35.95 -4.79
CA ARG A 312 13.99 -34.99 -3.78
C ARG A 312 13.50 -35.28 -2.37
N GLU A 313 12.25 -35.73 -2.20
CA GLU A 313 11.66 -36.01 -0.87
C GLU A 313 12.36 -37.20 -0.18
N LYS A 314 12.81 -38.21 -0.93
CA LYS A 314 13.55 -39.36 -0.38
C LYS A 314 14.98 -39.03 0.02
N GLU A 315 15.69 -38.21 -0.76
CA GLU A 315 17.02 -37.72 -0.39
C GLU A 315 16.95 -36.81 0.86
N LEU A 316 15.88 -36.03 0.97
CA LEU A 316 15.60 -35.15 2.10
C LEU A 316 15.45 -35.86 3.45
N GLN A 317 14.72 -36.96 3.47
CA GLN A 317 14.54 -37.73 4.70
C GLN A 317 15.89 -38.31 5.19
N LYS A 318 16.74 -38.73 4.24
CA LYS A 318 18.03 -39.35 4.53
C LYS A 318 19.07 -38.37 5.10
N GLU A 319 19.01 -37.09 4.73
CA GLU A 319 19.88 -36.03 5.28
C GLU A 319 19.41 -35.51 6.65
N LEU A 320 18.12 -35.56 6.95
CA LEU A 320 17.59 -35.15 8.26
C LEU A 320 17.84 -36.18 9.36
N ASP A 321 17.97 -37.44 8.97
CA ASP A 321 18.25 -38.56 9.86
C ASP A 321 19.76 -38.71 10.17
N SER A 322 20.64 -37.93 9.51
CA SER A 322 22.10 -37.91 9.71
C SER A 322 22.58 -36.68 10.46
#